data_AF-A0A419YTS2-F1
#
_entry.id   AF-A0A419YTS2-F1
#
_cell.length_a   1.000
_cell.length_b   1.000
_cell.length_c   1.000
_cell.angle_alpha   90.00
_cell.angle_beta   90.00
_cell.angle_gamma   90.00
#
_symmetry.space_group_name_H-M   'P 1'
#
loop_
_entity.id
_entity.type
_entity.pdbx_description
1 polymer ?
#
loop_
_entity_poly.entity_id
_entity_poly.type
_entity_poly.pdbx_seq_one_letter_code
_entity_poly.pdbx_strand_id
1 'polypeptide(L)'
;MDAVVGARVDPELADRVTEALLLAGLPVAYGGHGPGVLLCPTGPEHAADPCLGAITLRWVASARLEEAAAAGGPDGPWHRMRESVADSMETALAEFLPALGIPAERLPSCARTRVGPLPEPSGERPRGAAAPAEPSPAEADVHPQLADAVRRIAVLAGVPVAAGGHGAGITVRPHASEDDPQAAGTVDLDWQPSRRLPRDHRPDSPYTAVRSAMRHALGATLSACGLPTSWHRPQHRPAHLHALPPAA
;
A
#
# COMPACT_ATOMS: atom_id res chain seq x y z
N MET A 1 0.66 26.95 -34.14
CA MET A 1 0.11 26.61 -32.81
C MET A 1 -0.23 25.14 -32.86
N ASP A 2 0.73 24.29 -32.53
CA ASP A 2 0.51 22.84 -32.49
C ASP A 2 -0.35 22.51 -31.28
N ALA A 3 -1.48 21.85 -31.54
CA ALA A 3 -2.34 21.34 -30.50
C ALA A 3 -1.57 20.25 -29.74
N VAL A 4 -1.19 20.54 -28.50
CA VAL A 4 -0.76 19.50 -27.55
C VAL A 4 -1.98 18.61 -27.35
N VAL A 5 -2.05 17.50 -28.08
CA VAL A 5 -2.97 16.40 -27.79
C VAL A 5 -2.48 15.84 -26.45
N GLY A 6 -3.01 16.39 -25.36
CA GLY A 6 -2.67 15.94 -24.02
C GLY A 6 -2.91 14.44 -23.93
N ALA A 7 -1.87 13.68 -23.57
CA ALA A 7 -1.97 12.25 -23.34
C ALA A 7 -3.11 12.00 -22.33
N ARG A 8 -4.24 11.48 -22.80
CA ARG A 8 -5.37 11.13 -21.95
C ARG A 8 -5.20 9.68 -21.52
N VAL A 9 -5.38 9.46 -20.23
CA VAL A 9 -5.53 8.12 -19.67
C VAL A 9 -6.84 7.52 -20.19
N ASP A 10 -6.81 6.23 -20.54
CA ASP A 10 -8.03 5.47 -20.84
C ASP A 10 -8.94 5.44 -19.58
N PRO A 11 -10.17 6.00 -19.65
CA PRO A 11 -11.06 6.08 -18.49
C PRO A 11 -11.46 4.69 -17.96
N GLU A 12 -11.63 3.69 -18.82
CA GLU A 12 -12.01 2.34 -18.36
C GLU A 12 -10.86 1.66 -17.62
N LEU A 13 -9.63 1.89 -18.08
CA LEU A 13 -8.44 1.43 -17.37
C LEU A 13 -8.29 2.16 -16.03
N ALA A 14 -8.50 3.47 -15.99
CA ALA A 14 -8.45 4.25 -14.76
C ALA A 14 -9.48 3.77 -13.72
N ASP A 15 -10.70 3.46 -14.15
CA ASP A 15 -11.76 2.94 -13.28
C ASP A 15 -11.39 1.57 -12.72
N ARG A 16 -10.88 0.65 -13.55
CA ARG A 16 -10.42 -0.68 -13.11
C ARG A 16 -9.27 -0.60 -12.13
N VAL A 17 -8.27 0.23 -12.42
CA VAL A 17 -7.13 0.47 -11.51
C VAL A 17 -7.63 1.04 -10.19
N THR A 18 -8.50 2.04 -10.24
CA THR A 18 -9.12 2.66 -9.07
C THR A 18 -9.86 1.63 -8.22
N GLU A 19 -10.69 0.77 -8.84
CA GLU A 19 -11.40 -0.29 -8.13
C GLU A 19 -10.42 -1.28 -7.46
N ALA A 20 -9.36 -1.69 -8.18
CA ALA A 20 -8.33 -2.57 -7.63
C ALA A 20 -7.62 -1.96 -6.41
N LEU A 21 -7.30 -0.66 -6.45
CA LEU A 21 -6.70 0.07 -5.32
C LEU A 21 -7.65 0.14 -4.12
N LEU A 22 -8.94 0.40 -4.36
CA LEU A 22 -9.96 0.42 -3.31
C LEU A 22 -10.20 -0.98 -2.70
N LEU A 23 -10.11 -2.05 -3.50
CA LEU A 23 -10.14 -3.43 -3.01
C LEU A 23 -8.90 -3.75 -2.18
N ALA A 24 -7.74 -3.25 -2.59
CA ALA A 24 -6.51 -3.38 -1.82
C ALA A 24 -6.53 -2.59 -0.51
N GLY A 25 -7.43 -1.61 -0.37
CA GLY A 25 -7.53 -0.74 0.79
C GLY A 25 -6.64 0.50 0.72
N LEU A 26 -6.17 0.86 -0.48
CA LEU A 26 -5.29 2.00 -0.70
C LEU A 26 -6.10 3.25 -1.08
N PRO A 27 -5.70 4.43 -0.57
CA PRO A 27 -6.28 5.70 -1.01
C PRO A 27 -5.83 6.06 -2.43
N VAL A 28 -6.68 6.77 -3.16
CA VAL A 28 -6.40 7.33 -4.49
C VAL A 28 -6.31 8.85 -4.37
N ALA A 29 -5.20 9.43 -4.83
CA ALA A 29 -4.93 10.87 -4.75
C ALA A 29 -5.58 11.61 -5.93
N TYR A 30 -6.92 11.72 -5.92
CA TYR A 30 -7.67 12.39 -6.98
C TYR A 30 -7.27 13.86 -7.11
N GLY A 31 -7.00 14.31 -8.33
CA GLY A 31 -6.62 15.70 -8.62
C GLY A 31 -5.30 16.15 -7.98
N GLY A 32 -4.47 15.20 -7.50
CA GLY A 32 -3.24 15.52 -6.77
C GLY A 32 -3.48 16.01 -5.35
N HIS A 33 -4.68 15.81 -4.79
CA HIS A 33 -5.01 16.20 -3.44
C HIS A 33 -4.93 15.01 -2.48
N GLY A 34 -4.13 15.17 -1.42
CA GLY A 34 -4.01 14.19 -0.33
C GLY A 34 -3.09 13.00 -0.65
N PRO A 35 -2.79 12.18 0.38
CA PRO A 35 -1.93 11.02 0.22
C PRO A 35 -2.62 9.88 -0.52
N GLY A 36 -1.84 9.07 -1.23
CA GLY A 36 -2.29 7.86 -1.89
C GLY A 36 -1.72 7.66 -3.27
N VAL A 37 -2.33 6.79 -4.06
CA VAL A 37 -1.88 6.49 -5.41
C VAL A 37 -2.41 7.54 -6.38
N LEU A 38 -1.50 8.25 -7.02
CA LEU A 38 -1.77 9.14 -8.14
C LEU A 38 -1.65 8.37 -9.46
N LEU A 39 -2.69 8.46 -10.28
CA LEU A 39 -2.71 7.92 -11.64
C LEU A 39 -2.23 9.01 -12.59
N CYS A 40 -1.09 8.79 -13.24
CA CYS A 40 -0.51 9.71 -14.22
C CYS A 40 -0.64 9.13 -15.63
N PRO A 41 -0.95 9.94 -16.66
CA PRO A 41 -0.71 9.52 -18.04
C PRO A 41 0.77 9.17 -18.21
N THR A 42 1.08 8.05 -18.87
CA THR A 42 2.46 7.76 -19.26
C THR A 42 2.90 8.78 -20.33
N GLY A 43 3.97 9.53 -20.07
CA GLY A 43 4.43 10.64 -20.91
C GLY A 43 5.02 10.20 -22.27
N PRO A 44 5.19 11.15 -23.21
CA PRO A 44 5.68 10.90 -24.57
C PRO A 44 7.19 10.64 -24.67
N GLU A 45 7.94 10.56 -23.55
CA GLU A 45 9.34 10.10 -23.59
C GLU A 45 9.50 8.68 -24.15
N HIS A 46 8.38 7.97 -24.35
CA HIS A 46 8.28 6.70 -25.04
C HIS A 46 7.48 6.87 -26.36
N ALA A 47 7.61 7.97 -27.11
CA ALA A 47 6.77 8.28 -28.29
C ALA A 47 6.77 7.24 -29.43
N ALA A 48 7.67 6.25 -29.40
CA ALA A 48 7.66 5.10 -30.31
C ALA A 48 6.89 3.87 -29.76
N ASP A 49 6.22 4.01 -28.61
CA ASP A 49 5.72 2.91 -27.79
C ASP A 49 4.27 2.51 -28.17
N PRO A 50 4.00 1.23 -28.46
CA PRO A 50 2.65 0.70 -28.68
C PRO A 50 1.68 0.87 -27.50
N CYS A 51 2.12 1.43 -26.38
CA CYS A 51 1.35 1.60 -25.15
C CYS A 51 0.66 2.97 -24.97
N LEU A 52 0.21 3.61 -26.06
CA LEU A 52 -0.77 4.70 -26.00
C LEU A 52 -1.97 4.27 -25.11
N GLY A 53 -2.25 5.02 -24.05
CA GLY A 53 -3.31 4.71 -23.08
C GLY A 53 -2.86 4.04 -21.76
N ALA A 54 -1.55 3.81 -21.57
CA ALA A 54 -1.01 3.33 -20.29
C ALA A 54 -1.06 4.38 -19.16
N ILE A 55 -1.10 3.89 -17.92
CA ILE A 55 -1.11 4.64 -16.67
C ILE A 55 0.19 4.37 -15.91
N THR A 56 0.87 5.43 -15.48
CA THR A 56 1.93 5.35 -14.48
C THR A 56 1.35 5.63 -13.11
N LEU A 57 1.51 4.71 -12.17
CA LEU A 57 1.11 4.86 -10.78
C LEU A 57 2.26 5.45 -9.98
N ARG A 58 1.93 6.44 -9.14
CA ARG A 58 2.88 7.08 -8.23
C ARG A 58 2.30 7.12 -6.82
N TRP A 59 3.10 6.80 -5.82
CA TRP A 59 2.68 7.04 -4.44
C TRP A 59 2.95 8.49 -4.05
N VAL A 60 1.96 9.13 -3.42
CA VAL A 60 2.05 10.47 -2.83
C VAL A 60 1.92 10.31 -1.32
N ALA A 61 2.92 10.76 -0.57
CA ALA A 61 2.88 10.70 0.89
C ALA A 61 2.01 11.83 1.46
N SER A 62 2.07 12.06 2.78
CA SER A 62 1.38 13.21 3.36
C SER A 62 1.93 14.54 2.83
N ALA A 63 1.07 15.57 2.78
CA ALA A 63 1.49 16.93 2.44
C ALA A 63 2.70 17.39 3.27
N ARG A 64 2.72 17.06 4.57
CA ARG A 64 3.84 17.37 5.46
C ARG A 64 5.17 16.74 4.99
N LEU A 65 5.16 15.48 4.56
CA LEU A 65 6.37 14.82 4.07
C LEU A 65 6.77 15.35 2.68
N GLU A 66 5.80 15.55 1.80
CA GLU A 66 6.04 16.10 0.45
C GLU A 66 6.64 17.52 0.52
N GLU A 67 6.09 18.39 1.38
CA GLU A 67 6.60 19.74 1.61
C GLU A 67 8.00 19.74 2.23
N ALA A 68 8.25 18.87 3.23
CA ALA A 68 9.57 18.75 3.85
C ALA A 68 10.63 18.23 2.87
N ALA A 69 10.27 17.27 2.01
CA ALA A 69 11.12 16.76 0.94
C ALA A 69 11.43 17.85 -0.10
N ALA A 70 10.43 18.63 -0.51
CA ALA A 70 10.62 19.74 -1.45
C ALA A 70 11.53 20.84 -0.88
N ALA A 71 11.34 21.21 0.39
CA ALA A 71 12.15 22.23 1.05
C ALA A 71 13.59 21.79 1.32
N GLY A 72 13.81 20.50 1.60
CA GLY A 72 15.13 19.94 1.92
C GLY A 72 16.03 19.65 0.72
N GLY A 73 15.50 19.74 -0.50
CA GLY A 73 16.22 19.39 -1.74
C GLY A 73 16.43 17.89 -1.92
N PRO A 74 16.93 17.45 -3.10
CA PRO A 74 17.00 16.05 -3.49
C PRO A 74 17.92 15.18 -2.62
N ASP A 75 18.98 15.76 -2.04
CA ASP A 75 19.92 15.03 -1.18
C ASP A 75 19.50 15.01 0.31
N GLY A 76 18.41 15.71 0.63
CA GLY A 76 17.91 15.87 1.99
C GLY A 76 17.36 14.57 2.59
N PRO A 77 17.39 14.42 3.92
CA PRO A 77 16.86 13.22 4.60
C PRO A 77 15.37 13.02 4.34
N TRP A 78 14.59 14.10 4.24
CA TRP A 78 13.15 14.04 3.94
C TRP A 78 12.85 13.56 2.52
N HIS A 79 13.70 13.92 1.55
CA HIS A 79 13.58 13.43 0.18
C HIS A 79 13.83 11.93 0.12
N ARG A 80 14.93 11.45 0.74
CA ARG A 80 15.25 10.02 0.84
C ARG A 80 14.15 9.23 1.56
N MET A 81 13.58 9.80 2.63
CA MET A 81 12.42 9.21 3.30
C MET A 81 11.23 9.09 2.35
N ARG A 82 10.85 10.16 1.66
CA ARG A 82 9.76 10.16 0.68
C ARG A 82 9.98 9.15 -0.44
N GLU A 83 11.20 9.06 -0.98
CA GLU A 83 11.58 8.07 -2.00
C GLU A 83 11.46 6.64 -1.48
N SER A 84 11.99 6.35 -0.30
CA SER A 84 11.90 5.01 0.27
C SER A 84 10.45 4.58 0.51
N VAL A 85 9.59 5.51 0.96
CA VAL A 85 8.14 5.27 1.07
C VAL A 85 7.53 5.00 -0.31
N ALA A 86 7.80 5.85 -1.29
CA ALA A 86 7.24 5.71 -2.63
C ALA A 86 7.68 4.40 -3.30
N ASP A 87 8.97 4.08 -3.28
CA ASP A 87 9.52 2.86 -3.87
C ASP A 87 8.92 1.60 -3.25
N SER A 88 8.77 1.58 -1.92
CA SER A 88 8.18 0.44 -1.21
C SER A 88 6.72 0.23 -1.61
N MET A 89 5.94 1.32 -1.63
CA MET A 89 4.51 1.27 -1.98
C MET A 89 4.31 0.91 -3.45
N GLU A 90 5.09 1.50 -4.35
CA GLU A 90 4.99 1.22 -5.78
C GLU A 90 5.47 -0.20 -6.13
N THR A 91 6.45 -0.74 -5.39
CA THR A 91 6.82 -2.17 -5.48
C THR A 91 5.65 -3.06 -5.09
N ALA A 92 4.96 -2.77 -3.99
CA ALA A 92 3.75 -3.53 -3.64
C ALA A 92 2.67 -3.43 -4.71
N LEU A 93 2.44 -2.25 -5.32
CA LEU A 93 1.49 -2.10 -6.43
C LEU A 93 1.84 -3.06 -7.58
N ALA A 94 3.11 -3.14 -7.99
CA ALA A 94 3.53 -4.02 -9.07
C ALA A 94 3.38 -5.51 -8.72
N GLU A 95 3.50 -5.87 -7.44
CA GLU A 95 3.34 -7.25 -6.98
C GLU A 95 1.86 -7.70 -6.93
N PHE A 96 0.95 -6.89 -6.37
CA PHE A 96 -0.43 -7.35 -6.14
C PHE A 96 -1.41 -7.03 -7.27
N LEU A 97 -1.18 -5.99 -8.07
CA LEU A 97 -2.11 -5.63 -9.15
C LEU A 97 -2.34 -6.76 -10.16
N PRO A 98 -1.31 -7.55 -10.56
CA PRO A 98 -1.52 -8.71 -11.42
C PRO A 98 -2.45 -9.76 -10.81
N ALA A 99 -2.40 -9.96 -9.49
CA ALA A 99 -3.31 -10.88 -8.79
C ALA A 99 -4.77 -10.36 -8.77
N LEU A 100 -4.99 -9.07 -9.01
CA LEU A 100 -6.31 -8.46 -9.21
C LEU A 100 -6.71 -8.39 -10.69
N GLY A 101 -5.95 -9.02 -11.59
CA GLY A 101 -6.21 -9.02 -13.03
C GLY A 101 -5.82 -7.72 -13.73
N ILE A 102 -5.00 -6.88 -13.10
CA ILE A 102 -4.47 -5.65 -13.67
C ILE A 102 -3.00 -5.88 -14.05
N PRO A 103 -2.65 -5.95 -15.34
CA PRO A 103 -1.25 -6.09 -15.76
C PRO A 103 -0.46 -4.88 -15.27
N ALA A 104 0.53 -5.13 -14.42
CA ALA A 104 1.37 -4.10 -13.84
C ALA A 104 2.83 -4.55 -13.81
N GLU A 105 3.75 -3.61 -14.09
CA GLU A 105 5.19 -3.86 -14.05
C GLU A 105 5.95 -2.67 -13.47
N ARG A 106 7.15 -2.93 -12.94
CA ARG A 106 8.09 -1.89 -12.52
C ARG A 106 8.91 -1.44 -13.72
N LEU A 107 8.91 -0.14 -13.98
CA LEU A 107 9.77 0.47 -14.99
C LEU A 107 11.23 0.50 -14.51
N PRO A 108 12.18 -0.11 -15.25
CA PRO A 108 13.59 -0.15 -14.84
C PRO A 108 14.25 1.23 -14.70
N SER A 109 13.76 2.22 -15.45
CA SER A 109 14.39 3.55 -15.58
C SER A 109 13.97 4.55 -14.51
N CYS A 110 12.81 4.37 -13.89
CA CYS A 110 12.27 5.38 -12.98
C CYS A 110 11.66 4.80 -11.71
N ALA A 111 11.77 3.48 -11.50
CA ALA A 111 11.24 2.82 -10.32
C ALA A 111 9.77 3.23 -10.11
N ARG A 112 8.97 3.26 -11.19
CA ARG A 112 7.52 3.51 -11.17
C ARG A 112 6.73 2.33 -11.66
N THR A 113 5.51 2.18 -11.17
CA THR A 113 4.63 1.09 -11.59
C THR A 113 3.79 1.52 -12.78
N ARG A 114 3.85 0.76 -13.87
CA ARG A 114 3.10 0.99 -15.10
C ARG A 114 1.95 0.00 -15.21
N VAL A 115 0.82 0.45 -15.74
CA VAL A 115 -0.36 -0.36 -16.07
C VAL A 115 -0.78 -0.04 -17.51
N GLY A 116 -1.03 -1.04 -18.37
CA GLY A 116 -1.36 -0.78 -19.78
C GLY A 116 -1.59 -2.05 -20.61
N PRO A 117 -1.97 -1.91 -21.89
CA PRO A 117 -2.55 -3.00 -22.67
C PRO A 117 -1.54 -4.11 -22.94
N LEU A 118 -1.79 -5.27 -22.32
CA LEU A 118 -1.26 -6.59 -22.65
C LEU A 118 -2.46 -7.49 -22.99
N PRO A 119 -2.31 -8.52 -23.87
CA PRO A 119 -3.43 -9.29 -24.40
C PRO A 119 -4.30 -9.85 -23.27
N GLU A 120 -5.62 -9.74 -23.44
CA GLU A 120 -6.61 -10.06 -22.42
C GLU A 120 -6.43 -11.47 -21.84
N PRO A 121 -6.38 -11.63 -20.50
CA PRO A 121 -6.83 -12.87 -19.91
C PRO A 121 -8.36 -12.88 -19.95
N SER A 122 -8.91 -13.82 -20.72
CA SER A 122 -10.30 -14.27 -20.62
C SER A 122 -10.50 -14.90 -19.24
N GLY A 123 -10.89 -14.08 -18.27
CA GLY A 123 -11.04 -14.48 -16.87
C GLY A 123 -12.35 -13.95 -16.28
N GLU A 124 -13.16 -14.89 -15.78
CA GLU A 124 -14.48 -14.65 -15.22
C GLU A 124 -14.42 -13.71 -14.00
N ARG A 125 -15.26 -12.66 -14.01
CA ARG A 125 -15.37 -11.65 -12.94
C ARG A 125 -15.80 -12.32 -11.62
N PRO A 126 -15.10 -12.10 -10.49
CA PRO A 126 -15.63 -12.48 -9.19
C PRO A 126 -16.78 -11.54 -8.81
N ARG A 127 -18.02 -12.03 -8.91
CA ARG A 127 -19.21 -11.34 -8.40
C ARG A 127 -19.37 -11.70 -6.92
N GLY A 128 -18.77 -10.91 -6.04
CA GLY A 128 -18.83 -11.13 -4.60
C GLY A 128 -20.21 -10.79 -4.03
N ALA A 129 -20.99 -11.81 -3.64
CA ALA A 129 -22.15 -11.66 -2.78
C ALA A 129 -21.68 -11.48 -1.33
N ALA A 130 -22.12 -10.40 -0.68
CA ALA A 130 -21.82 -10.15 0.72
C ALA A 130 -22.71 -11.01 1.62
N ALA A 131 -22.10 -11.83 2.47
CA ALA A 131 -22.76 -12.45 3.62
C ALA A 131 -22.53 -11.58 4.88
N PRO A 132 -23.51 -11.49 5.80
CA PRO A 132 -23.33 -10.76 7.05
C PRO A 132 -22.43 -11.56 7.99
N ALA A 133 -21.37 -10.93 8.51
CA ALA A 133 -20.50 -11.51 9.53
C ALA A 133 -20.91 -10.98 10.91
N GLU A 134 -21.09 -11.90 11.85
CA GLU A 134 -21.39 -11.64 13.27
C GLU A 134 -20.25 -10.91 13.99
N PRO A 135 -20.55 -10.13 15.05
CA PRO A 135 -19.55 -9.40 15.82
C PRO A 135 -18.80 -10.31 16.80
N SER A 136 -17.47 -10.17 16.87
CA SER A 136 -16.65 -10.73 17.95
C SER A 136 -15.97 -9.60 18.74
N PRO A 137 -16.03 -9.61 20.08
CA PRO A 137 -15.43 -8.58 20.94
C PRO A 137 -14.04 -8.99 21.42
N ALA A 138 -13.07 -8.06 21.32
CA ALA A 138 -11.94 -7.92 22.25
C ALA A 138 -11.08 -6.73 21.80
N GLU A 139 -11.41 -5.53 22.29
CA GLU A 139 -10.42 -4.45 22.37
C GLU A 139 -9.51 -4.80 23.56
N ALA A 140 -8.45 -5.56 23.27
CA ALA A 140 -7.40 -5.84 24.23
C ALA A 140 -6.41 -4.65 24.29
N ASP A 141 -5.98 -4.31 25.51
CA ASP A 141 -5.11 -3.18 25.85
C ASP A 141 -3.83 -3.14 25.01
N VAL A 142 -3.88 -2.39 23.89
CA VAL A 142 -2.69 -2.00 23.14
C VAL A 142 -2.01 -0.87 23.89
N HIS A 143 -0.68 -0.92 24.05
CA HIS A 143 0.08 0.17 24.65
C HIS A 143 -0.20 1.50 23.91
N PRO A 144 -0.90 2.48 24.52
CA PRO A 144 -1.53 3.59 23.79
C PRO A 144 -0.50 4.46 23.07
N GLN A 145 0.69 4.62 23.67
CA GLN A 145 1.78 5.41 23.09
C GLN A 145 2.32 4.80 21.78
N LEU A 146 2.35 3.46 21.66
CA LEU A 146 2.85 2.79 20.47
C LEU A 146 1.79 2.77 19.37
N ALA A 147 0.52 2.57 19.72
CA ALA A 147 -0.59 2.75 18.78
C ALA A 147 -0.62 4.18 18.20
N ASP A 148 -0.42 5.19 19.05
CA ASP A 148 -0.35 6.59 18.61
C ASP A 148 0.88 6.86 17.75
N ALA A 149 2.04 6.27 18.07
CA ALA A 149 3.23 6.36 17.23
C ALA A 149 2.96 5.76 15.84
N VAL A 150 2.38 4.55 15.77
CA VAL A 150 1.99 3.92 14.51
C VAL A 150 1.04 4.82 13.73
N ARG A 151 0.01 5.38 14.36
CA ARG A 151 -0.94 6.30 13.70
C ARG A 151 -0.25 7.53 13.14
N ARG A 152 0.61 8.20 13.92
CA ARG A 152 1.35 9.39 13.46
C ARG A 152 2.26 9.07 12.27
N ILE A 153 2.97 7.95 12.34
CA ILE A 153 3.89 7.53 11.28
C ILE A 153 3.13 7.09 10.02
N ALA A 154 2.04 6.36 10.17
CA ALA A 154 1.17 5.98 9.07
C ALA A 154 0.59 7.23 8.36
N VAL A 155 0.14 8.23 9.14
CA VAL A 155 -0.30 9.52 8.60
C VAL A 155 0.83 10.21 7.83
N LEU A 156 2.05 10.25 8.35
CA LEU A 156 3.19 10.84 7.65
C LEU A 156 3.48 10.15 6.30
N ALA A 157 3.45 8.81 6.29
CA ALA A 157 3.64 8.00 5.10
C ALA A 157 2.45 8.03 4.12
N GLY A 158 1.29 8.55 4.56
CA GLY A 158 0.07 8.58 3.76
C GLY A 158 -0.70 7.25 3.72
N VAL A 159 -0.41 6.33 4.64
CA VAL A 159 -0.99 4.98 4.67
C VAL A 159 -2.14 4.92 5.69
N PRO A 160 -3.30 4.32 5.36
CA PRO A 160 -4.42 4.26 6.29
C PRO A 160 -4.17 3.26 7.43
N VAL A 161 -4.64 3.62 8.63
CA VAL A 161 -4.79 2.69 9.76
C VAL A 161 -6.24 2.26 9.81
N ALA A 162 -6.48 0.95 9.93
CA ALA A 162 -7.82 0.39 10.00
C ALA A 162 -8.58 0.94 11.23
N ALA A 163 -9.69 1.64 11.00
CA ALA A 163 -10.59 2.06 12.08
C ALA A 163 -11.38 0.84 12.59
N GLY A 164 -10.97 0.31 13.75
CA GLY A 164 -11.53 -0.91 14.35
C GLY A 164 -11.29 -2.17 13.50
N GLY A 165 -11.91 -3.30 13.85
CA GLY A 165 -11.80 -4.56 13.09
C GLY A 165 -12.42 -4.55 11.69
N HIS A 166 -12.79 -3.36 11.20
CA HIS A 166 -13.68 -3.17 10.06
C HIS A 166 -13.08 -2.32 8.93
N GLY A 167 -12.11 -1.44 9.23
CA GLY A 167 -11.43 -0.63 8.23
C GLY A 167 -10.42 -1.43 7.39
N ALA A 168 -10.19 -0.99 6.16
CA ALA A 168 -9.02 -1.38 5.39
C ALA A 168 -7.80 -0.57 5.84
N GLY A 169 -6.61 -1.16 5.80
CA GLY A 169 -5.37 -0.51 6.19
C GLY A 169 -4.54 -1.29 7.19
N ILE A 170 -3.63 -0.60 7.87
CA ILE A 170 -2.77 -1.17 8.91
C ILE A 170 -3.64 -1.61 10.08
N THR A 171 -3.56 -2.88 10.45
CA THR A 171 -4.11 -3.38 11.72
C THR A 171 -3.01 -3.43 12.76
N VAL A 172 -3.32 -2.96 13.97
CA VAL A 172 -2.43 -3.02 15.13
C VAL A 172 -3.05 -3.98 16.14
N ARG A 173 -2.31 -5.01 16.54
CA ARG A 173 -2.77 -5.98 17.54
C ARG A 173 -1.74 -6.10 18.66
N PRO A 174 -2.14 -6.29 19.92
CA PRO A 174 -1.20 -6.65 20.98
C PRO A 174 -0.44 -7.91 20.57
N HIS A 175 0.88 -7.92 20.75
CA HIS A 175 1.65 -9.13 20.59
C HIS A 175 1.31 -10.11 21.72
N ALA A 176 1.03 -11.36 21.38
CA ALA A 176 0.77 -12.38 22.40
C ALA A 176 2.09 -12.77 23.07
N SER A 177 2.31 -12.28 24.30
CA SER A 177 3.54 -12.50 25.10
C SER A 177 3.91 -13.98 25.31
N GLU A 178 2.99 -14.92 25.07
CA GLU A 178 3.26 -16.36 25.14
C GLU A 178 4.19 -16.85 24.01
N ASP A 179 4.23 -16.15 22.88
CA ASP A 179 5.08 -16.52 21.74
C ASP A 179 6.53 -16.03 21.91
N ASP A 180 6.72 -14.87 22.55
CA ASP A 180 8.03 -14.29 22.84
C ASP A 180 7.98 -13.36 24.08
N PRO A 181 8.51 -13.80 25.24
CA PRO A 181 8.59 -12.97 26.44
C PRO A 181 9.48 -11.72 26.29
N GLN A 182 10.40 -11.71 25.31
CA GLN A 182 11.28 -10.56 25.03
C GLN A 182 10.58 -9.49 24.19
N ALA A 183 9.44 -9.82 23.58
CA ALA A 183 8.59 -8.90 22.83
C ALA A 183 7.54 -8.19 23.69
N ALA A 184 7.74 -8.16 25.02
CA ALA A 184 6.86 -7.41 25.92
C ALA A 184 6.78 -5.93 25.51
N GLY A 185 5.56 -5.43 25.28
CA GLY A 185 5.31 -4.05 24.86
C GLY A 185 5.43 -3.78 23.36
N THR A 186 5.59 -4.80 22.52
CA THR A 186 5.50 -4.67 21.06
C THR A 186 4.06 -4.82 20.57
N VAL A 187 3.82 -4.41 19.33
CA VAL A 187 2.54 -4.65 18.64
C VAL A 187 2.78 -5.33 17.31
N ASP A 188 1.90 -6.27 16.98
CA ASP A 188 1.86 -6.91 15.68
C ASP A 188 1.19 -5.97 14.68
N LEU A 189 1.89 -5.73 13.56
CA LEU A 189 1.43 -4.98 12.42
C LEU A 189 1.11 -5.93 11.26
N ASP A 190 -0.01 -5.64 10.60
CA ASP A 190 -0.47 -6.40 9.44
C ASP A 190 -1.31 -5.48 8.52
N TRP A 191 -1.62 -5.96 7.33
CA TRP A 191 -2.48 -5.26 6.39
C TRP A 191 -3.83 -5.96 6.25
N GLN A 192 -4.91 -5.19 6.38
CA GLN A 192 -6.27 -5.64 6.10
C GLN A 192 -6.73 -5.02 4.76
N PRO A 193 -6.86 -5.83 3.69
CA PRO A 193 -7.53 -5.40 2.48
C PRO A 193 -9.01 -5.05 2.74
N SER A 194 -9.64 -4.38 1.78
CA SER A 194 -11.06 -4.06 1.85
C SER A 194 -11.90 -5.31 2.06
N ARG A 195 -13.00 -5.17 2.81
CA ARG A 195 -13.99 -6.25 3.02
C ARG A 195 -14.67 -6.71 1.74
N ARG A 196 -14.61 -5.89 0.69
CA ARG A 196 -15.12 -6.25 -0.64
C ARG A 196 -14.22 -7.26 -1.34
N LEU A 197 -12.98 -7.45 -0.87
CA LEU A 197 -12.10 -8.51 -1.35
C LEU A 197 -12.40 -9.80 -0.58
N PRO A 198 -12.80 -10.90 -1.25
CA PRO A 198 -13.13 -12.16 -0.59
C PRO A 198 -11.97 -12.67 0.27
N ARG A 199 -12.25 -13.02 1.52
CA ARG A 199 -11.26 -13.58 2.45
C ARG A 199 -11.03 -15.04 2.11
N ASP A 200 -10.17 -15.24 1.14
CA ASP A 200 -9.60 -16.54 0.81
C ASP A 200 -8.15 -16.54 1.32
N HIS A 201 -7.73 -17.63 1.96
CA HIS A 201 -6.39 -17.78 2.52
C HIS A 201 -5.51 -18.71 1.69
N ARG A 202 -5.97 -19.13 0.51
CA ARG A 202 -5.13 -19.81 -0.46
C ARG A 202 -3.96 -18.89 -0.87
N PRO A 203 -2.76 -19.45 -1.11
CA PRO A 203 -1.56 -18.67 -1.48
C PRO A 203 -1.79 -17.76 -2.69
N ASP A 204 -2.52 -18.26 -3.69
CA ASP A 204 -2.75 -17.56 -4.96
C ASP A 204 -4.01 -16.69 -4.96
N SER A 205 -4.68 -16.54 -3.80
CA SER A 205 -5.85 -15.69 -3.72
C SER A 205 -5.47 -14.20 -3.81
N PRO A 206 -6.30 -13.36 -4.43
CA PRO A 206 -6.07 -11.91 -4.45
C PRO A 206 -5.92 -11.31 -3.05
N TYR A 207 -6.63 -11.86 -2.06
CA TYR A 207 -6.53 -11.43 -0.67
C TYR A 207 -5.13 -11.68 -0.09
N THR A 208 -4.58 -12.89 -0.25
CA THR A 208 -3.24 -13.24 0.21
C THR A 208 -2.16 -12.47 -0.54
N ALA A 209 -2.31 -12.25 -1.85
CA ALA A 209 -1.38 -11.47 -2.66
C ALA A 209 -1.30 -10.02 -2.19
N VAL A 210 -2.45 -9.33 -2.07
CA VAL A 210 -2.51 -7.95 -1.55
C VAL A 210 -1.92 -7.88 -0.16
N ARG A 211 -2.36 -8.76 0.75
CA ARG A 211 -1.87 -8.76 2.13
C ARG A 211 -0.36 -8.99 2.19
N SER A 212 0.20 -9.91 1.41
CA SER A 212 1.64 -10.20 1.46
C SER A 212 2.48 -9.04 0.90
N ALA A 213 2.13 -8.52 -0.28
CA ALA A 213 2.81 -7.38 -0.89
C ALA A 213 2.80 -6.15 0.03
N MET A 214 1.63 -5.83 0.58
CA MET A 214 1.48 -4.69 1.49
C MET A 214 2.28 -4.85 2.78
N ARG A 215 2.33 -6.06 3.36
CA ARG A 215 3.12 -6.27 4.59
C ARG A 215 4.61 -6.05 4.38
N HIS A 216 5.15 -6.43 3.22
CA HIS A 216 6.54 -6.13 2.87
C HIS A 216 6.77 -4.62 2.74
N ALA A 217 5.88 -3.91 2.03
CA ALA A 217 5.96 -2.46 1.91
C ALA A 217 5.84 -1.76 3.26
N LEU A 218 4.92 -2.18 4.14
CA LEU A 218 4.72 -1.59 5.46
C LEU A 218 6.00 -1.60 6.31
N GLY A 219 6.73 -2.71 6.34
CA GLY A 219 7.98 -2.80 7.11
C GLY A 219 9.00 -1.75 6.67
N ALA A 220 9.19 -1.61 5.36
CA ALA A 220 10.12 -0.63 4.79
C ALA A 220 9.62 0.82 4.98
N THR A 221 8.36 1.09 4.66
CA THR A 221 7.71 2.40 4.78
C THR A 221 7.73 2.94 6.22
N LEU A 222 7.32 2.11 7.19
CA LEU A 222 7.27 2.54 8.60
C LEU A 222 8.67 2.76 9.17
N SER A 223 9.62 1.88 8.83
CA SER A 223 11.03 2.04 9.22
C SER A 223 11.66 3.30 8.63
N ALA A 224 11.39 3.58 7.35
CA ALA A 224 11.88 4.80 6.69
C ALA A 224 11.36 6.07 7.37
N CYS A 225 10.13 6.05 7.88
CA CYS A 225 9.54 7.15 8.65
C CYS A 225 9.95 7.16 10.13
N GLY A 226 10.85 6.28 10.56
CA GLY A 226 11.42 6.30 11.92
C GLY A 226 10.65 5.48 12.95
N LEU A 227 9.71 4.62 12.56
CA LEU A 227 9.14 3.62 13.46
C LEU A 227 10.03 2.37 13.42
N PRO A 228 10.70 1.98 14.52
CA PRO A 228 11.49 0.77 14.52
C PRO A 228 10.59 -0.45 14.32
N THR A 229 10.83 -1.20 13.25
CA THR A 229 10.11 -2.44 12.98
C THR A 229 11.05 -3.63 12.82
N SER A 230 10.57 -4.83 13.15
CA SER A 230 11.32 -6.06 12.97
C SER A 230 10.41 -7.21 12.56
N TRP A 231 10.96 -8.14 11.77
CA TRP A 231 10.22 -9.34 11.37
C TRP A 231 10.45 -10.45 12.38
N HIS A 232 9.37 -10.91 13.00
CA HIS A 232 9.37 -12.08 13.87
C HIS A 232 8.88 -13.31 13.10
N ARG A 233 9.60 -14.43 13.23
CA ARG A 233 9.34 -15.68 12.49
C ARG A 233 9.25 -16.88 13.44
N PRO A 234 8.12 -17.02 14.16
CA PRO A 234 7.90 -18.17 15.04
C PRO A 234 7.79 -19.47 14.23
N GLN A 235 8.17 -20.61 14.82
CA GLN A 235 8.26 -21.90 14.12
C GLN A 235 6.91 -22.44 13.61
N HIS A 236 5.80 -22.02 14.20
CA HIS A 236 4.46 -22.57 13.93
C HIS A 236 3.42 -21.53 13.49
N ARG A 237 3.85 -20.30 13.18
CA ARG A 237 2.94 -19.25 12.68
C ARG A 237 3.59 -18.51 11.51
N PRO A 238 2.78 -17.87 10.64
CA PRO A 238 3.32 -16.99 9.63
C PRO A 238 4.21 -15.91 10.25
N ALA A 239 5.29 -15.56 9.55
CA ALA A 239 6.11 -14.39 9.89
C ALA A 239 5.21 -13.17 10.09
N HIS A 240 5.50 -12.32 11.08
CA HIS A 240 4.75 -11.10 11.36
C HIS A 240 5.67 -9.92 11.69
N LEU A 241 5.16 -8.72 11.45
CA LEU A 241 5.92 -7.48 11.60
C LEU A 241 5.64 -6.90 12.98
N HIS A 242 6.66 -6.68 13.79
CA HIS A 242 6.56 -5.97 15.06
C HIS A 242 6.87 -4.50 14.86
N ALA A 243 6.09 -3.63 15.51
CA ALA A 243 6.58 -2.31 15.87
C ALA A 243 7.13 -2.36 17.30
N LEU A 244 8.32 -1.81 17.48
CA LEU A 244 8.98 -1.70 18.77
C LEU A 244 8.63 -0.34 19.41
N PRO A 245 8.60 -0.25 20.74
CA PRO A 245 8.49 1.04 21.41
C PRO A 245 9.64 1.96 20.97
N PRO A 246 9.39 3.27 20.80
CA PRO A 246 10.46 4.22 20.55
C PRO A 246 11.48 4.17 21.70
N ALA A 247 12.77 4.23 21.37
CA ALA A 247 13.81 4.30 22.39
C ALA A 247 13.57 5.54 23.28
N ALA A 248 13.63 5.33 24.60
CA ALA A 248 13.49 6.39 25.61
C ALA A 248 14.66 7.39 25.56
#